data_AF-A0A7Y2FUL3-F1
#
_entry.id   AF-A0A7Y2FUL3-F1
#
_cell.length_a   1.000
_cell.length_b   1.000
_cell.length_c   1.000
_cell.angle_alpha   90.00
_cell.angle_beta   90.00
_cell.angle_gamma   90.00
#
_symmetry.space_group_name_H-M   'P 1'
#
loop_
_entity.id
_entity.type
_entity.pdbx_description
1 polymer ?
#
loop_
_entity_poly.entity_id
_entity_poly.type
_entity_poly.pdbx_seq_one_letter_code
_entity_poly.pdbx_strand_id
1 'polypeptide(L)'
;ISTTQVLLCSSVLNGILYLPVWYLFLPSNFAEASQTQIIIQGFYQGFVPTLLGILLLTAAVRQIGSSMAAAFMAAVPGMGAVLSLVFLGEDLSVLSWAALGLLTAGIAMMAVWR
;
A
#
# COMPACT_ATOMS: atom_id res chain seq x y z
N ILE A 1 10.48 -4.73 20.83
CA ILE A 1 10.93 -4.58 19.42
C ILE A 1 10.97 -3.09 19.12
N SER A 2 12.13 -2.54 18.76
CA SER A 2 12.24 -1.12 18.42
C SER A 2 11.56 -0.84 17.08
N THR A 3 10.89 0.30 16.93
CA THR A 3 10.24 0.73 15.67
C THR A 3 11.22 0.68 14.49
N THR A 4 12.48 1.04 14.73
CA THR A 4 13.56 0.98 13.76
C THR A 4 13.91 -0.45 13.33
N GLN A 5 13.79 -1.44 14.23
CA GLN A 5 14.01 -2.85 13.88
C GLN A 5 12.86 -3.42 13.05
N VAL A 6 11.62 -3.03 13.31
CA VAL A 6 10.47 -3.44 12.48
C VAL A 6 10.61 -2.86 11.07
N LEU A 7 10.96 -1.57 10.97
CA LEU A 7 11.13 -0.86 9.70
C LEU A 7 12.30 -1.42 8.86
N LEU A 8 13.48 -1.58 9.47
CA LEU A 8 14.67 -2.06 8.78
C LEU A 8 14.57 -3.54 8.44
N CYS A 9 14.18 -4.41 9.38
CA CYS A 9 14.16 -5.85 9.11
C CYS A 9 13.07 -6.23 8.11
N SER A 10 11.87 -5.64 8.19
CA SER A 10 10.80 -6.00 7.24
C SER A 10 11.13 -5.59 5.80
N SER A 11 11.61 -4.36 5.60
CA SER A 11 11.87 -3.82 4.26
C SER A 11 13.13 -4.43 3.63
N VAL A 12 14.21 -4.59 4.40
CA VAL A 12 15.47 -5.15 3.89
C VAL A 12 15.32 -6.65 3.60
N LEU A 13 14.69 -7.42 4.49
CA LEU A 13 14.47 -8.85 4.22
C LEU A 13 13.52 -9.05 3.04
N ASN A 14 12.44 -8.28 2.96
CA ASN A 14 11.53 -8.35 1.82
C ASN A 14 12.25 -7.99 0.52
N GLY A 15 13.07 -6.93 0.52
CA GLY A 15 13.90 -6.56 -0.62
C GLY A 15 14.88 -7.66 -1.05
N ILE A 16 15.61 -8.27 -0.12
CA ILE A 16 16.55 -9.37 -0.41
C ILE A 16 15.85 -10.58 -1.02
N LEU A 17 14.64 -10.89 -0.56
CA LEU A 17 13.89 -12.04 -1.05
C LEU A 17 13.18 -11.75 -2.37
N TYR A 18 12.57 -10.57 -2.50
CA TYR A 18 11.73 -10.21 -3.64
C TYR A 18 12.53 -9.70 -4.84
N LEU A 19 13.55 -8.87 -4.64
CA LEU A 19 14.30 -8.26 -5.75
C LEU A 19 14.96 -9.28 -6.70
N PRO A 20 15.59 -10.38 -6.23
CA PRO A 20 16.16 -11.37 -7.13
C PRO A 20 15.08 -12.05 -7.98
N VAL A 21 13.92 -12.34 -7.38
CA VAL A 21 12.80 -12.96 -8.09
C VAL A 21 12.22 -12.00 -9.12
N TRP A 22 12.01 -10.74 -8.74
CA TRP A 22 11.53 -9.69 -9.64
C TRP A 22 12.48 -9.45 -10.81
N TYR A 23 13.78 -9.36 -10.55
CA TYR A 23 14.78 -9.08 -11.58
C TYR A 23 14.96 -10.24 -12.57
N LEU A 24 14.86 -11.49 -12.12
CA LEU A 24 15.12 -12.66 -12.97
C LEU A 24 13.86 -13.20 -13.68
N PHE A 25 12.67 -13.03 -13.11
CA PHE A 25 11.47 -13.75 -13.58
C PHE A 25 10.28 -12.85 -13.94
N LEU A 26 10.22 -11.60 -13.47
CA LEU A 26 9.04 -10.75 -13.70
C LEU A 26 9.27 -9.75 -14.85
N PRO A 27 8.22 -9.44 -15.64
CA PRO A 27 8.30 -8.36 -16.62
C PRO A 27 8.53 -7.03 -15.90
N SER A 28 9.57 -6.30 -16.31
CA SER A 28 9.91 -5.00 -15.75
C SER A 28 10.08 -3.98 -16.87
N ASN A 29 9.43 -2.82 -16.71
CA ASN A 29 9.65 -1.66 -17.58
C ASN A 29 10.79 -0.77 -17.03
N PHE A 30 11.69 -1.33 -16.22
CA PHE A 30 12.73 -0.54 -15.53
C PHE A 30 13.75 0.07 -16.51
N ALA A 31 14.06 -0.64 -17.60
CA ALA A 31 14.95 -0.14 -18.64
C ALA A 31 14.32 0.98 -19.50
N GLU A 32 12.99 1.04 -19.55
CA GLU A 32 12.23 2.03 -20.31
C GLU A 32 11.87 3.26 -19.46
N ALA A 33 11.88 3.11 -18.13
CA ALA A 33 11.55 4.18 -17.19
C ALA A 33 12.65 5.25 -17.15
N SER A 34 12.23 6.52 -17.09
CA SER A 34 13.19 7.62 -16.94
C SER A 34 13.88 7.58 -15.56
N GLN A 35 15.13 8.04 -15.50
CA GLN A 35 15.86 8.11 -14.23
C GLN A 35 15.12 8.93 -13.16
N THR A 36 14.46 10.02 -13.58
CA THR A 36 13.65 10.84 -12.69
C THR A 36 12.47 10.06 -12.09
N GLN A 37 11.75 9.28 -12.89
CA GLN A 37 10.67 8.43 -12.40
C GLN A 37 11.18 7.38 -11.41
N ILE A 38 12.31 6.73 -11.71
CA ILE A 38 12.91 5.72 -10.82
C ILE A 38 13.28 6.34 -9.47
N ILE A 39 13.94 7.50 -9.48
CA ILE A 39 14.35 8.20 -8.25
C ILE A 39 13.13 8.63 -7.43
N ILE A 40 12.13 9.24 -8.09
CA ILE A 40 10.92 9.71 -7.41
C ILE A 40 10.14 8.53 -6.83
N GLN A 41 9.92 7.46 -7.59
CA GLN A 41 9.18 6.29 -7.12
C GLN A 41 9.94 5.55 -6.02
N GLY A 42 11.27 5.42 -6.16
CA GLY A 42 12.13 4.83 -5.13
C GLY A 42 12.08 5.61 -3.82
N PHE A 43 12.18 6.95 -3.88
CA PHE A 43 12.05 7.80 -2.70
C PHE A 43 10.64 7.75 -2.12
N TYR A 44 9.62 7.89 -2.96
CA TYR A 44 8.22 7.90 -2.53
C TYR A 44 7.85 6.60 -1.81
N GLN A 45 8.07 5.44 -2.44
CA GLN A 45 7.74 4.13 -1.85
C GLN A 45 8.67 3.78 -0.67
N GLY A 46 9.94 4.18 -0.72
CA GLY A 46 10.90 3.95 0.36
C GLY A 46 10.60 4.77 1.62
N PHE A 47 10.11 6.00 1.46
CA PHE A 47 9.93 6.94 2.58
C PHE A 47 8.47 7.06 3.04
N VAL A 48 7.53 7.27 2.11
CA VAL A 48 6.16 7.65 2.44
C VAL A 48 5.35 6.51 3.06
N PRO A 49 5.10 5.37 2.38
CA PRO A 49 4.32 4.28 2.98
C PRO A 49 5.11 3.53 4.06
N THR A 50 6.43 3.39 3.89
CA THR A 50 7.27 2.65 4.83
C THR A 50 7.50 3.43 6.12
N LEU A 51 8.19 4.57 6.08
CA LEU A 51 8.53 5.30 7.30
C LEU A 51 7.32 6.06 7.85
N LEU A 52 6.78 7.00 7.07
CA LEU A 52 5.67 7.84 7.55
C LEU A 52 4.41 7.00 7.81
N GLY A 53 4.07 6.10 6.89
CA GLY A 53 2.91 5.22 7.01
C GLY A 53 2.95 4.34 8.27
N ILE A 54 4.06 3.67 8.56
CA ILE A 54 4.18 2.83 9.77
C ILE A 54 4.20 3.68 11.05
N LEU A 55 4.82 4.86 11.04
CA LEU A 55 4.78 5.78 12.19
C LEU A 55 3.36 6.23 12.50
N LEU A 56 2.61 6.67 11.48
CA LEU A 56 1.21 7.08 11.62
C LEU A 56 0.33 5.90 12.02
N LEU A 57 0.53 4.72 11.43
CA LEU A 57 -0.20 3.51 11.81
C LEU A 57 0.08 3.14 13.27
N THR A 58 1.34 3.19 13.71
CA THR A 58 1.70 2.91 15.11
C THR A 58 1.04 3.91 16.06
N ALA A 59 1.03 5.20 15.69
CA ALA A 59 0.37 6.25 16.46
C ALA A 59 -1.16 6.05 16.50
N ALA A 60 -1.77 5.63 15.39
CA ALA A 60 -3.19 5.32 15.33
C ALA A 60 -3.53 4.10 16.19
N VAL A 61 -2.79 3.00 16.05
CA VAL A 61 -2.98 1.79 16.87
C VAL A 61 -2.89 2.10 18.37
N ARG A 62 -1.98 3.00 18.78
CA ARG A 62 -1.87 3.43 20.19
C ARG A 62 -3.06 4.26 20.68
N GLN A 63 -3.73 5.01 19.81
CA GLN A 63 -4.86 5.88 20.17
C GLN A 63 -6.22 5.18 20.09
N ILE A 64 -6.46 4.41 19.01
CA ILE A 64 -7.79 3.83 18.71
C ILE A 64 -7.81 2.29 18.77
N GLY A 65 -6.67 1.67 19.11
CA GLY A 65 -6.52 0.22 19.17
C GLY A 65 -6.26 -0.43 17.80
N SER A 66 -5.66 -1.63 17.83
CA SER A 66 -5.24 -2.36 16.62
C SER A 66 -6.40 -2.75 15.71
N SER A 67 -7.53 -3.18 16.29
CA SER A 67 -8.71 -3.60 15.52
C SER A 67 -9.34 -2.44 14.73
N MET A 68 -9.44 -1.24 15.33
CA MET A 68 -10.01 -0.09 14.63
C MET A 68 -9.04 0.46 13.57
N ALA A 69 -7.75 0.54 13.89
CA ALA A 69 -6.73 0.94 12.92
C ALA A 69 -6.68 -0.02 11.71
N ALA A 70 -6.82 -1.33 11.92
CA ALA A 70 -6.90 -2.31 10.83
C ALA A 70 -8.14 -2.10 9.94
N ALA A 71 -9.29 -1.76 10.52
CA ALA A 71 -10.49 -1.46 9.75
C ALA A 71 -10.30 -0.23 8.84
N PHE A 72 -9.63 0.82 9.32
CA PHE A 72 -9.26 1.97 8.49
C PHE A 72 -8.28 1.60 7.36
N MET A 73 -7.26 0.77 7.65
CA MET A 73 -6.33 0.29 6.63
C MET A 73 -7.02 -0.53 5.54
N ALA A 74 -8.08 -1.25 5.88
CA ALA A 74 -8.85 -2.01 4.90
C ALA A 74 -9.55 -1.10 3.86
N ALA A 75 -9.85 0.16 4.19
CA ALA A 75 -10.45 1.13 3.26
C ALA A 75 -9.46 1.72 2.23
N VAL A 76 -8.15 1.54 2.43
CA VAL A 76 -7.09 2.14 1.58
C VAL A 76 -7.20 1.76 0.10
N PRO A 77 -7.43 0.49 -0.30
CA PRO A 77 -7.58 0.12 -1.71
C PRO A 77 -8.75 0.83 -2.38
N GLY A 78 -9.85 1.03 -1.65
CA GLY A 78 -11.01 1.75 -2.17
C GLY A 78 -10.74 3.22 -2.41
N MET A 79 -10.04 3.88 -1.48
CA MET A 79 -9.56 5.25 -1.70
C MET A 79 -8.58 5.32 -2.88
N GLY A 80 -7.68 4.34 -3.01
CA GLY A 80 -6.75 4.26 -4.13
C GLY A 80 -7.45 4.20 -5.49
N ALA A 81 -8.52 3.41 -5.61
CA ALA A 81 -9.31 3.34 -6.83
C ALA A 81 -9.97 4.69 -7.19
N VAL A 82 -10.54 5.38 -6.20
CA VAL A 82 -11.15 6.71 -6.40
C VAL A 82 -10.10 7.76 -6.77
N LEU A 83 -8.93 7.73 -6.11
CA LEU A 83 -7.84 8.63 -6.45
C LEU A 83 -7.30 8.37 -7.86
N SER A 84 -7.31 7.12 -8.33
CA SER A 84 -6.91 6.81 -9.71
C SER A 84 -7.82 7.48 -10.74
N LEU A 85 -9.15 7.43 -10.54
CA LEU A 85 -10.12 8.13 -11.39
C LEU A 85 -9.81 9.65 -11.48
N VAL A 86 -9.50 10.26 -10.33
CA VAL A 86 -9.35 11.72 -10.23
C VAL A 86 -7.99 12.21 -10.73
N PHE A 87 -6.91 11.54 -10.32
CA PHE A 87 -5.54 12.02 -10.54
C PHE A 87 -4.85 11.38 -11.73
N LEU A 88 -5.16 10.11 -12.04
CA LEU A 88 -4.57 9.40 -13.17
C LEU A 88 -5.49 9.45 -14.41
N GLY A 89 -6.78 9.79 -14.23
CA GLY A 89 -7.76 9.82 -15.32
C GLY A 89 -8.04 8.42 -15.90
N GLU A 90 -7.76 7.37 -15.12
CA GLU A 90 -8.04 5.99 -15.54
C GLU A 90 -9.54 5.73 -15.49
N ASP A 91 -10.10 5.15 -16.55
CA ASP A 91 -11.48 4.67 -16.53
C ASP A 91 -11.56 3.31 -15.82
N LEU A 92 -12.38 3.23 -14.77
CA LEU A 92 -12.65 1.97 -14.10
C LEU A 92 -13.60 1.11 -14.95
N SER A 93 -13.14 -0.09 -15.28
CA SER A 93 -13.97 -1.10 -15.94
C SER A 93 -15.17 -1.51 -15.06
N VAL A 94 -16.21 -2.09 -15.67
CA VAL A 94 -17.37 -2.62 -14.93
C VAL A 94 -16.94 -3.65 -13.88
N LEU A 95 -15.93 -4.48 -14.19
CA LEU A 95 -15.39 -5.44 -13.24
C LEU A 95 -14.68 -4.75 -12.06
N SER A 96 -13.95 -3.66 -12.32
CA SER A 96 -13.28 -2.86 -11.28
C SER A 96 -14.29 -2.21 -10.33
N TRP A 97 -15.41 -1.71 -10.88
CA TRP A 97 -16.52 -1.19 -10.07
C TRP A 97 -17.18 -2.27 -9.22
N ALA A 98 -17.42 -3.46 -9.78
CA ALA A 98 -17.96 -4.59 -9.02
C ALA A 98 -16.99 -5.05 -7.92
N ALA A 99 -15.70 -5.14 -8.21
CA ALA A 99 -14.66 -5.49 -7.24
C ALA A 99 -14.56 -4.43 -6.13
N LEU A 100 -14.63 -3.15 -6.47
CA LEU A 100 -14.65 -2.05 -5.50
C LEU A 100 -15.88 -2.15 -4.59
N GLY A 101 -17.07 -2.38 -5.16
CA GLY A 101 -18.31 -2.57 -4.39
C GLY A 101 -18.22 -3.76 -3.43
N LEU A 102 -17.70 -4.89 -3.90
CA LEU A 102 -17.50 -6.09 -3.07
C LEU A 102 -16.48 -5.85 -1.95
N LEU A 103 -15.36 -5.20 -2.26
CA LEU A 103 -14.33 -4.84 -1.30
C LEU A 103 -14.90 -3.91 -0.21
N THR A 104 -15.59 -2.84 -0.61
CA THR A 104 -16.23 -1.90 0.31
C THR A 104 -17.27 -2.58 1.19
N ALA A 105 -18.08 -3.48 0.62
CA ALA A 105 -19.06 -4.25 1.38
C ALA A 105 -18.40 -5.18 2.42
N GLY A 106 -17.33 -5.89 2.04
CA GLY A 106 -16.57 -6.74 2.96
C GLY A 106 -15.95 -5.95 4.12
N ILE A 107 -15.40 -4.77 3.83
CA ILE A 107 -14.86 -3.86 4.87
C ILE A 107 -15.96 -3.37 5.80
N ALA A 108 -17.11 -2.96 5.24
CA ALA A 108 -18.25 -2.51 6.03
C ALA A 108 -18.79 -3.63 6.94
N MET A 109 -18.92 -4.85 6.44
CA MET A 109 -19.31 -6.01 7.24
C MET A 109 -18.32 -6.26 8.39
N MET A 110 -17.02 -6.27 8.10
CA MET A 110 -15.98 -6.42 9.13
C MET A 110 -16.01 -5.30 10.18
N ALA A 111 -16.33 -4.07 9.77
CA ALA A 111 -16.44 -2.94 10.68
C ALA A 111 -17.69 -3.01 11.57
N VAL A 112 -18.81 -3.52 11.02
CA VAL A 112 -20.12 -3.61 11.71
C VAL A 112 -20.22 -4.87 12.60
N TRP A 113 -19.48 -5.95 12.30
CA TRP A 113 -19.51 -7.20 13.07
C TRP A 113 -18.77 -7.12 14.43
N ARG A 114 -18.27 -5.96 14.82
CA ARG A 114 -17.65 -5.73 16.14
C ARG A 114 -18.70 -5.51 17.22
#